data_AF-A0A931SYU9-F1
#
_entry.id   AF-A0A931SYU9-F1
#
_cell.length_a   1.000
_cell.length_b   1.000
_cell.length_c   1.000
_cell.angle_alpha   90.00
_cell.angle_beta   90.00
_cell.angle_gamma   90.00
#
_symmetry.space_group_name_H-M   'P 1'
#
loop_
_entity.id
_entity.type
_entity.pdbx_description
1 polymer ?
#
loop_
_entity_poly.entity_id
_entity_poly.type
_entity_poly.pdbx_seq_one_letter_code
_entity_poly.pdbx_strand_id
1 'polypeptide(L)' 'TIAAAADKAGDGVDINEDIFASADYRRHLAQVFTRRAIKAALQRAR' A
#
# COMPACT_ATOMS: atom_id res chain seq x y z
N THR A 1 6.11 11.64 6.01
CA THR A 1 6.89 11.38 4.77
C THR A 1 6.14 10.38 3.91
N ILE A 2 6.47 10.22 2.61
CA ILE A 2 5.84 9.21 1.75
C ILE A 2 6.02 7.80 2.32
N ALA A 3 7.20 7.50 2.91
CA ALA A 3 7.47 6.23 3.57
C ALA A 3 6.48 5.99 4.72
N ALA A 4 6.37 6.92 5.67
CA ALA A 4 5.45 6.78 6.80
C ALA A 4 3.98 6.64 6.40
N ALA A 5 3.55 7.31 5.32
CA ALA A 5 2.18 7.16 4.79
C ALA A 5 1.96 5.78 4.14
N ALA A 6 2.96 5.29 3.39
CA ALA A 6 2.92 3.98 2.78
C ALA A 6 2.95 2.85 3.82
N ASP A 7 3.73 2.98 4.88
CA ASP A 7 3.90 1.92 5.89
C ASP A 7 2.60 1.67 6.67
N LYS A 8 1.76 2.70 6.83
CA LYS A 8 0.41 2.62 7.42
C LYS A 8 -0.67 2.12 6.46
N ALA A 9 -0.33 1.83 5.20
CA ALA A 9 -1.31 1.35 4.24
C ALA A 9 -1.80 -0.04 4.63
N GLY A 10 -3.11 -0.15 4.89
CA GLY A 10 -3.74 -1.39 5.36
C GLY A 10 -4.00 -1.42 6.87
N ASP A 11 -3.56 -0.41 7.63
CA ASP A 11 -3.90 -0.30 9.06
C ASP A 11 -5.42 -0.21 9.23
N GLY A 12 -5.98 -1.05 10.10
CA GLY A 12 -7.44 -1.10 10.36
C GLY A 12 -8.26 -1.73 9.24
N VAL A 13 -7.63 -2.28 8.19
CA VAL A 13 -8.31 -3.03 7.14
C VAL A 13 -8.27 -4.52 7.47
N ASP A 14 -9.43 -5.18 7.43
CA ASP A 14 -9.50 -6.64 7.42
C ASP A 14 -9.12 -7.14 6.02
N ILE A 15 -7.91 -7.67 5.88
CA ILE A 15 -7.34 -8.02 4.58
C ILE A 15 -7.66 -9.48 4.29
N ASN A 16 -8.41 -9.71 3.20
CA ASN A 16 -8.76 -11.05 2.74
C ASN A 16 -7.51 -11.89 2.44
N GLU A 17 -7.62 -13.19 2.66
CA GLU A 17 -6.66 -14.20 2.20
C GLU A 17 -7.38 -15.27 1.38
N ASP A 18 -6.69 -15.81 0.38
CA ASP A 18 -7.24 -16.83 -0.50
C ASP A 18 -6.10 -17.64 -1.15
N ILE A 19 -6.48 -18.52 -2.08
CA ILE A 19 -5.55 -19.35 -2.86
C ILE A 19 -4.50 -18.56 -3.66
N PHE A 20 -4.72 -17.27 -3.90
CA PHE A 20 -3.81 -16.42 -4.67
C PHE A 20 -2.80 -15.71 -3.79
N ALA A 21 -3.15 -15.38 -2.55
CA ALA A 21 -2.24 -14.70 -1.63
C ALA A 21 -2.73 -14.69 -0.18
N SER A 22 -1.76 -14.75 0.73
CA SER A 22 -1.97 -14.51 2.16
C SER A 22 -2.31 -13.04 2.46
N ALA A 23 -2.97 -12.81 3.59
CA ALA A 23 -3.28 -11.47 4.07
C ALA A 23 -2.02 -10.62 4.26
N ASP A 24 -0.93 -11.22 4.79
CA ASP A 24 0.35 -10.52 5.01
C ASP A 24 1.00 -10.06 3.70
N TYR A 25 0.96 -10.90 2.67
CA TYR A 25 1.49 -10.51 1.36
C TYR A 25 0.67 -9.35 0.76
N ARG A 26 -0.66 -9.41 0.87
CA ARG A 26 -1.54 -8.32 0.40
C ARG A 26 -1.34 -7.03 1.20
N ARG A 27 -1.10 -7.12 2.52
CA ARG A 27 -0.73 -5.97 3.36
C ARG A 27 0.56 -5.33 2.88
N HIS A 28 1.58 -6.13 2.61
CA HIS A 28 2.84 -5.63 2.07
C HIS A 28 2.64 -4.95 0.70
N LEU A 29 1.85 -5.55 -0.19
CA LEU A 29 1.52 -4.94 -1.48
C LEU A 29 0.78 -3.61 -1.33
N ALA A 30 -0.12 -3.47 -0.35
CA ALA A 30 -0.80 -2.19 -0.07
C ALA A 30 0.22 -1.07 0.25
N GLN A 31 1.26 -1.37 1.03
CA GLN A 31 2.34 -0.43 1.32
C GLN A 31 3.13 -0.06 0.06
N VAL A 32 3.51 -1.07 -0.74
CA VAL A 32 4.25 -0.88 -1.99
C VAL A 32 3.47 -0.01 -2.98
N PHE A 33 2.20 -0.33 -3.22
CA PHE A 33 1.37 0.40 -4.17
C PHE A 33 1.04 1.81 -3.68
N THR A 34 0.79 2.01 -2.39
CA THR A 34 0.60 3.35 -1.81
C THR A 34 1.80 4.24 -2.06
N ARG A 35 3.03 3.73 -1.81
CA ARG A 35 4.27 4.45 -2.09
C ARG A 35 4.40 4.84 -3.57
N ARG A 36 4.06 3.94 -4.48
CA ARG A 36 4.10 4.18 -5.94
C ARG A 36 3.05 5.22 -6.34
N ALA A 37 1.82 5.10 -5.84
CA ALA A 37 0.72 6.00 -6.14
C ALA A 37 1.01 7.44 -5.71
N ILE A 38 1.48 7.64 -4.46
CA ILE A 38 1.83 8.98 -3.96
C ILE A 38 2.94 9.62 -4.80
N LYS A 39 4.00 8.86 -5.12
CA LYS A 39 5.09 9.35 -6.00
C LYS A 39 4.56 9.77 -7.37
N ALA A 40 3.69 8.96 -7.95
CA ALA A 40 3.13 9.22 -9.27
C ALA A 40 2.13 10.40 -9.25
N ALA A 41 1.42 10.61 -8.15
CA ALA A 41 0.56 11.79 -7.94
C ALA A 41 1.40 13.08 -7.84
N LEU A 42 2.48 13.06 -7.05
CA LEU A 42 3.40 14.19 -6.94
C LEU A 42 4.07 14.55 -8.28
N GLN A 43 4.36 13.57 -9.13
CA GLN A 43 4.88 13.82 -10.47
C GLN A 43 3.86 14.53 -11.38
N ARG A 44 2.56 14.22 -11.24
CA ARG A 44 1.48 14.83 -12.04
C ARG A 44 1.02 16.18 -11.50
N ALA A 45 1.25 16.45 -10.22
CA ALA A 45 0.88 17.72 -9.58
C ALA A 45 1.91 18.84 -9.84
N ARG A 46 2.99 18.52 -10.54
CA ARG A 46 3.97 19.48 -11.07
C ARG A 46 3.58 19.87 -12.48
#